data_AF-A0A174ADU0-F1
#
_entry.id   AF-A0A174ADU0-F1
#
_cell.length_a   1.000
_cell.length_b   1.000
_cell.length_c   1.000
_cell.angle_alpha   90.00
_cell.angle_beta   90.00
_cell.angle_gamma   90.00
#
_symmetry.space_group_name_H-M   'P 1'
#
loop_
_entity.id
_entity.type
_entity.pdbx_description
1 polymer ?
#
loop_
_entity_poly.entity_id
_entity_poly.type
_entity_poly.pdbx_seq_one_letter_code
_entity_poly.pdbx_strand_id
1 'polypeptide(L)'
;MLGRVSAQPVEKDGRWFLIANLYGQDDYGKGGVYTDYEALEKAMEEIREFLTVRGRNETAAFPQGIGCGFAGGDWQIVESIIKRVFEDYPGEVQIWKYDGK
;
A
#
# COMPACT_ATOMS: atom_id res chain seq x y z
N MET A 1 9.23 -5.45 -12.21
CA MET A 1 8.21 -4.49 -11.73
C MET A 1 8.20 -4.36 -10.21
N LEU A 2 8.86 -5.27 -9.48
CA LEU A 2 9.02 -5.18 -8.04
C LEU A 2 9.50 -3.77 -7.61
N GLY A 3 8.91 -3.24 -6.54
CA GLY A 3 9.24 -1.90 -6.03
C GLY A 3 8.53 -0.75 -6.74
N ARG A 4 7.62 -1.04 -7.67
CA ARG A 4 6.90 -0.01 -8.45
C ARG A 4 5.43 0.05 -8.11
N VAL A 5 4.78 1.10 -8.63
CA VAL A 5 3.33 1.30 -8.54
C VAL A 5 2.70 1.42 -9.92
N SER A 6 1.51 0.84 -10.09
CA SER A 6 0.57 1.28 -11.12
C SER A 6 -0.66 1.86 -10.46
N ALA A 7 -1.26 2.87 -11.08
CA ALA A 7 -2.40 3.56 -10.51
C ALA A 7 -3.53 3.68 -11.54
N GLN A 8 -4.74 3.29 -11.16
CA GLN A 8 -5.91 3.30 -12.04
C GLN A 8 -7.03 4.14 -11.43
N PRO A 9 -7.58 5.10 -12.19
CA PRO A 9 -8.75 5.85 -11.74
C PRO A 9 -9.98 4.95 -11.80
N VAL A 10 -10.80 4.99 -10.75
CA VAL A 10 -12.07 4.25 -10.65
C VAL A 10 -13.15 5.21 -10.19
N GLU A 11 -14.27 5.23 -10.89
CA GLU A 11 -15.47 5.96 -10.47
C GLU A 11 -16.44 4.99 -9.79
N LYS A 12 -16.95 5.38 -8.62
CA LYS A 12 -18.00 4.67 -7.90
C LYS A 12 -18.96 5.68 -7.30
N ASP A 13 -20.25 5.54 -7.61
CA ASP A 13 -21.34 6.38 -7.09
C ASP A 13 -21.07 7.90 -7.28
N GLY A 14 -20.50 8.29 -8.42
CA GLY A 14 -20.15 9.69 -8.74
C GLY A 14 -18.89 10.22 -8.05
N ARG A 15 -18.14 9.37 -7.33
CA ARG A 15 -16.86 9.72 -6.68
C ARG A 15 -15.70 9.00 -7.37
N TRP A 16 -14.62 9.76 -7.60
CA TRP A 16 -13.38 9.23 -8.16
C TRP A 16 -12.41 8.75 -7.08
N PHE A 17 -11.79 7.61 -7.33
CA PHE A 17 -10.76 6.98 -6.52
C PHE A 17 -9.55 6.68 -7.41
N LEU A 18 -8.37 6.59 -6.80
CA LEU A 18 -7.19 6.03 -7.43
C LEU A 18 -6.86 4.73 -6.72
N ILE A 19 -6.88 3.62 -7.45
CA ILE A 19 -6.43 2.33 -6.94
C ILE A 19 -4.96 2.18 -7.29
N ALA A 20 -4.10 2.07 -6.27
CA ALA A 20 -2.67 1.87 -6.43
C ALA A 20 -2.32 0.39 -6.21
N ASN A 21 -1.80 -0.27 -7.24
CA ASN A 21 -1.24 -1.61 -7.12
C ASN A 21 0.23 -1.50 -6.77
N LEU A 22 0.59 -1.90 -5.55
CA LEU A 22 1.96 -1.90 -5.05
C LEU A 22 2.63 -3.25 -5.36
N TYR A 23 3.67 -3.26 -6.18
CA TYR A 23 4.36 -4.49 -6.56
C TYR A 23 5.42 -4.87 -5.52
N GLY A 24 4.99 -5.32 -4.35
CA GLY A 24 5.85 -5.69 -3.20
C GLY A 24 5.96 -7.20 -2.93
N GLN A 25 5.57 -8.05 -3.87
CA GLN A 25 5.61 -9.50 -3.74
C GLN A 25 6.38 -10.11 -4.91
N ASP A 26 7.38 -10.93 -4.61
CA ASP A 26 8.14 -11.70 -5.59
C ASP A 26 7.71 -13.17 -5.51
N ASP A 27 7.18 -13.69 -6.61
CA ASP A 27 6.54 -15.02 -6.73
C ASP A 27 5.29 -15.23 -5.84
N TYR A 28 4.68 -16.42 -5.85
CA TYR A 28 3.52 -16.79 -5.05
C TYR A 28 3.56 -18.25 -4.60
N GLY A 29 2.95 -18.57 -3.44
CA GLY A 29 2.91 -19.95 -2.97
C GLY A 29 2.35 -20.10 -1.55
N LYS A 30 2.61 -21.26 -0.92
CA LYS A 30 2.12 -21.61 0.43
C LYS A 30 3.24 -21.93 1.42
N GLY A 31 4.50 -21.73 1.05
CA GLY A 31 5.66 -22.30 1.75
C GLY A 31 6.74 -21.33 2.17
N GLY A 32 6.48 -20.02 2.20
CA GLY A 32 7.50 -19.03 2.55
C GLY A 32 6.98 -17.60 2.63
N VAL A 33 7.93 -16.68 2.79
CA VAL A 33 7.72 -15.23 2.72
C VAL A 33 8.04 -14.80 1.29
N TYR A 34 7.01 -14.38 0.57
CA TYR A 34 7.07 -13.85 -0.79
C TYR A 34 6.98 -12.32 -0.80
N THR A 35 6.63 -11.73 0.33
CA THR A 35 6.67 -10.28 0.50
C THR A 35 8.11 -9.82 0.55
N ASP A 36 8.49 -9.06 -0.46
CA ASP A 36 9.74 -8.32 -0.46
C ASP A 36 9.46 -6.98 0.22
N TYR A 37 9.88 -6.86 1.48
CA TYR A 37 9.65 -5.66 2.28
C TYR A 37 10.32 -4.42 1.70
N GLU A 38 11.50 -4.54 1.09
CA GLU A 38 12.18 -3.41 0.46
C GLU A 38 11.42 -2.94 -0.77
N ALA A 39 10.88 -3.87 -1.55
CA ALA A 39 10.04 -3.54 -2.68
C ALA A 39 8.71 -2.93 -2.27
N LEU A 40 8.06 -3.47 -1.24
CA LEU A 40 6.82 -2.90 -0.73
C LEU A 40 7.04 -1.46 -0.23
N GLU A 41 8.14 -1.22 0.47
CA GLU A 41 8.56 0.13 0.91
C GLU A 41 8.78 1.05 -0.29
N LYS A 42 9.59 0.65 -1.27
CA LYS A 42 9.82 1.45 -2.50
C LYS A 42 8.53 1.81 -3.23
N ALA A 43 7.59 0.85 -3.32
CA ALA A 43 6.29 1.10 -3.93
C ALA A 43 5.46 2.10 -3.08
N MET A 44 5.50 2.00 -1.75
CA MET A 44 4.85 2.96 -0.85
C MET A 44 5.47 4.37 -0.97
N GLU A 45 6.79 4.47 -1.10
CA GLU A 45 7.49 5.73 -1.33
C GLU A 45 7.08 6.37 -2.67
N GLU A 46 7.01 5.59 -3.75
CA GLU A 46 6.60 6.07 -5.08
C GLU A 46 5.16 6.62 -5.06
N ILE A 47 4.21 5.93 -4.41
CA ILE A 47 2.83 6.47 -4.30
C ILE A 47 2.78 7.68 -3.37
N ARG A 48 3.55 7.72 -2.27
CA ARG A 48 3.63 8.88 -1.39
C ARG A 48 4.13 10.10 -2.14
N GLU A 49 5.21 9.98 -2.92
CA GLU A 49 5.74 11.06 -3.76
C GLU A 49 4.70 11.55 -4.76
N PHE A 50 3.98 10.64 -5.43
CA PHE A 50 2.89 11.00 -6.32
C PHE A 50 1.80 11.83 -5.62
N LEU A 51 1.41 11.45 -4.39
CA LEU A 51 0.43 12.20 -3.60
C LEU A 51 0.95 13.60 -3.20
N THR A 52 2.23 13.69 -2.81
CA THR A 52 2.88 14.97 -2.50
C THR A 52 2.88 15.91 -3.70
N VAL A 53 3.26 15.42 -4.89
CA VAL A 53 3.28 16.22 -6.14
C VAL A 53 1.88 16.70 -6.51
N ARG A 54 0.84 15.92 -6.21
CA ARG A 54 -0.56 16.31 -6.45
C ARG A 54 -1.01 17.47 -5.56
N GLY A 55 -0.39 17.65 -4.39
CA GLY A 55 -0.56 18.81 -3.51
C GLY A 55 -1.95 18.97 -2.90
N ARG A 56 -2.74 17.89 -2.84
CA ARG A 56 -4.16 17.90 -2.43
C ARG A 56 -4.44 17.30 -1.05
N ASN A 57 -3.40 16.85 -0.34
CA ASN A 57 -3.52 16.15 0.96
C ASN A 57 -4.56 15.01 0.91
N GLU A 58 -4.50 14.20 -0.15
CA GLU A 58 -5.42 13.09 -0.39
C GLU A 58 -5.34 12.05 0.75
N THR A 59 -6.41 11.31 1.00
CA THR A 59 -6.38 10.18 1.94
C THR A 59 -5.71 8.96 1.29
N ALA A 60 -4.65 8.43 1.92
CA ALA A 60 -4.05 7.15 1.57
C ALA A 60 -4.66 6.03 2.43
N ALA A 61 -5.33 5.05 1.81
CA ALA A 61 -6.02 3.97 2.51
C ALA A 61 -5.38 2.61 2.18
N PHE A 62 -4.96 1.88 3.21
CA PHE A 62 -4.34 0.56 3.11
C PHE A 62 -5.24 -0.52 3.74
N PRO A 63 -5.39 -1.71 3.14
CA PRO A 63 -6.01 -2.83 3.83
C PRO A 63 -5.07 -3.40 4.89
N GLN A 64 -5.59 -3.70 6.07
CA GLN A 64 -4.87 -4.41 7.12
C GLN A 64 -4.44 -5.79 6.59
N GLY A 65 -3.18 -6.14 6.80
CA GLY A 65 -2.60 -7.40 6.31
C GLY A 65 -2.16 -7.37 4.84
N ILE A 66 -2.06 -6.20 4.20
CA ILE A 66 -1.45 -6.10 2.86
C ILE A 66 -0.06 -6.75 2.86
N GLY A 67 0.20 -7.66 1.92
CA GLY A 67 1.45 -8.41 1.87
C GLY A 67 1.64 -9.45 2.99
N CYS A 68 0.65 -9.71 3.86
CA CYS A 68 0.87 -10.65 4.97
C CYS A 68 0.15 -12.00 4.81
N GLY A 69 -0.98 -12.03 4.12
CA GLY A 69 -1.80 -13.24 3.93
C GLY A 69 -1.10 -14.35 3.15
N PHE A 70 -1.47 -14.54 1.88
CA PHE A 70 -0.84 -15.58 1.04
C PHE A 70 0.64 -15.34 0.76
N ALA A 71 1.09 -14.09 0.86
CA ALA A 71 2.48 -13.72 0.67
C ALA A 71 3.36 -14.02 1.89
N GLY A 72 2.77 -14.35 3.05
CA GLY A 72 3.52 -14.77 4.25
C GLY A 72 4.30 -13.68 4.98
N GLY A 73 4.12 -12.40 4.64
CA GLY A 73 4.76 -11.29 5.35
C GLY A 73 4.27 -11.11 6.79
N ASP A 74 5.06 -10.42 7.60
CA ASP A 74 4.76 -10.05 8.98
C ASP A 74 4.09 -8.68 9.01
N TRP A 75 2.89 -8.63 9.59
CA TRP A 75 2.11 -7.39 9.68
C TRP A 75 2.80 -6.30 10.49
N GLN A 76 3.54 -6.64 11.55
CA GLN A 76 4.26 -5.63 12.33
C GLN A 76 5.34 -4.94 11.50
N ILE A 77 6.01 -5.69 10.62
CA ILE A 77 7.00 -5.12 9.70
C ILE A 77 6.30 -4.21 8.69
N VAL A 78 5.25 -4.69 8.02
CA VAL A 78 4.50 -3.89 7.03
C VAL A 78 3.91 -2.63 7.66
N GLU A 79 3.30 -2.73 8.83
CA GLU A 79 2.75 -1.58 9.56
C GLU A 79 3.83 -0.56 9.92
N SER A 80 5.03 -1.02 10.29
CA SER A 80 6.17 -0.13 10.56
C SER A 80 6.66 0.61 9.31
N ILE A 81 6.62 -0.04 8.14
CA ILE A 81 6.95 0.57 6.85
C ILE A 81 5.93 1.66 6.51
N ILE A 82 4.62 1.37 6.62
CA ILE A 82 3.56 2.36 6.37
C ILE A 82 3.76 3.59 7.26
N LYS A 83 4.00 3.38 8.57
CA LYS A 83 4.22 4.49 9.52
C LYS A 83 5.45 5.32 9.18
N ARG A 84 6.56 4.68 8.79
CA ARG A 84 7.81 5.36 8.43
C ARG A 84 7.66 6.16 7.13
N VAL A 85 7.13 5.55 6.07
CA VAL A 85 7.01 6.19 4.74
C VAL A 85 6.06 7.39 4.77
N PHE A 86 5.03 7.35 5.62
CA PHE A 86 4.02 8.40 5.70
C PHE A 86 4.10 9.26 6.98
N GLU A 87 5.20 9.20 7.74
CA GLU A 87 5.35 9.92 9.03
C GLU A 87 5.10 11.44 8.89
N ASP A 88 5.56 12.04 7.80
CA ASP A 88 5.47 13.47 7.51
C ASP A 88 4.44 13.80 6.40
N TYR A 89 3.61 12.82 6.01
CA TYR A 89 2.62 13.03 4.96
C TYR A 89 1.52 13.97 5.46
N PRO A 90 1.25 15.11 4.78
CA PRO A 90 0.29 16.11 5.26
C PRO A 90 -1.19 15.70 5.09
N GLY A 91 -1.46 14.63 4.34
CA GLY A 91 -2.80 14.06 4.19
C GLY A 91 -3.12 13.00 5.24
N GLU A 92 -4.30 12.42 5.15
CA GLU A 92 -4.74 11.37 6.07
C GLU A 92 -4.22 9.99 5.63
N VAL A 93 -3.77 9.17 6.58
CA VAL A 93 -3.41 7.77 6.35
C VAL A 93 -4.34 6.88 7.14
N GLN A 94 -5.01 5.95 6.47
CA GLN A 94 -5.98 5.04 7.06
C GLN A 94 -5.54 3.58 6.84
N ILE A 95 -5.70 2.76 7.88
CA ILE A 95 -5.55 1.31 7.80
C ILE A 95 -6.92 0.69 8.07
N TRP A 96 -7.47 0.00 7.08
CA TRP A 96 -8.81 -0.56 7.12
C TRP A 96 -8.76 -2.06 7.37
N LYS A 97 -9.40 -2.49 8.45
CA LYS A 97 -9.61 -3.91 8.75
C LYS A 97 -10.97 -4.36 8.20
N TYR A 98 -10.99 -5.50 7.51
CA TYR A 98 -12.23 -6.16 7.14
C TYR A 98 -12.67 -7.12 8.26
N ASP A 99 -13.83 -6.84 8.85
CA ASP A 99 -14.37 -7.63 9.97
C ASP A 99 -15.31 -8.77 9.53
N GLY A 100 -15.43 -9.03 8.22
CA GLY A 100 -16.09 -10.25 7.72
C GLY A 100 -17.60 -10.32 7.88
N LYS A 101 -18.29 -9.19 8.10
CA LYS A 101 -19.76 -9.11 8.10
C LYS A 101 -20.29 -8.57 6.78
#